data_AF-A0A1V4AV06-F1
#
_entry.id   AF-A0A1V4AV06-F1
#
_cell.length_a   1.000
_cell.length_b   1.000
_cell.length_c   1.000
_cell.angle_alpha   90.00
_cell.angle_beta   90.00
_cell.angle_gamma   90.00
#
_symmetry.space_group_name_H-M   'P 1'
#
loop_
_entity.id
_entity.type
_entity.pdbx_description
1 polymer ?
#
loop_
_entity_poly.entity_id
_entity_poly.type
_entity_poly.pdbx_seq_one_letter_code
_entity_poly.pdbx_strand_id
1 'polypeptide(L)'
;GACQKRSLCTKAKARELLIDIREPLLQKMREKLISDEGRRKYFMRQYIIEPVFGHLKFNVGYRNFLLRGLEKVRAEFKLMCIGWNLKKMLKLGIRLATV
;
A
#
# COMPACT_ATOMS: atom_id res chain seq x y z
N GLY A 1 21.28 34.53 -16.23
CA GLY A 1 20.02 35.26 -16.01
C GLY A 1 19.70 35.32 -14.53
N ALA A 2 19.30 36.47 -14.01
CA ALA A 2 18.92 36.61 -12.60
C ALA A 2 17.55 35.94 -12.34
N CYS A 3 17.54 34.85 -11.58
CA CYS A 3 16.29 34.20 -11.16
C CYS A 3 15.63 35.03 -10.05
N GLN A 4 14.35 35.42 -10.25
CA GLN A 4 13.58 36.24 -9.30
C GLN A 4 13.38 35.58 -7.93
N LYS A 5 13.42 34.25 -7.84
CA LYS A 5 13.29 33.50 -6.56
C LYS A 5 14.61 33.07 -5.95
N ARG A 6 15.74 33.66 -6.39
CA ARG A 6 17.07 33.30 -5.88
C ARG A 6 17.17 33.44 -4.37
N SER A 7 16.62 34.52 -3.82
CA SER A 7 16.61 34.80 -2.37
C SER A 7 15.96 33.69 -1.54
N LEU A 8 15.00 32.96 -2.11
CA LEU A 8 14.33 31.82 -1.46
C LEU A 8 15.04 30.47 -1.71
N CYS A 9 15.94 30.39 -2.70
CA CYS A 9 16.50 29.13 -3.20
C CYS A 9 17.93 28.85 -2.68
N THR A 10 18.82 29.85 -2.72
CA THR A 10 20.21 29.71 -2.24
C THR A 10 20.86 31.07 -1.98
N LYS A 11 21.65 31.17 -0.90
CA LYS A 11 22.51 32.32 -0.61
C LYS A 11 23.86 32.25 -1.33
N ALA A 12 24.24 31.06 -1.83
CA ALA A 12 25.51 30.84 -2.50
C ALA A 12 25.47 31.25 -4.00
N LYS A 13 26.62 31.17 -4.67
CA LYS A 13 26.74 31.44 -6.12
C LYS A 13 25.87 30.48 -6.95
N ALA A 14 25.85 29.21 -6.57
CA ALA A 14 25.05 28.15 -7.15
C ALA A 14 24.58 27.15 -6.06
N ARG A 15 23.63 26.29 -6.40
CA ARG A 15 23.16 25.18 -5.57
C ARG A 15 23.21 23.91 -6.41
N GLU A 16 23.70 22.83 -5.83
CA GLU A 16 23.58 21.50 -6.40
C GLU A 16 22.32 20.83 -5.87
N LEU A 17 21.60 20.14 -6.76
CA LEU A 17 20.42 19.36 -6.42
C LEU A 17 20.70 17.91 -6.79
N LEU A 18 20.65 17.04 -5.78
CA LEU A 18 20.63 15.60 -5.99
C LEU A 18 19.16 15.17 -6.00
N ILE A 19 18.64 14.89 -7.20
CA ILE A 19 17.27 14.42 -7.40
C ILE A 19 17.35 12.93 -7.70
N ASP A 20 16.56 12.13 -6.99
CA ASP A 20 16.48 10.69 -7.22
C ASP A 20 15.88 10.41 -8.61
N ILE A 21 16.42 9.41 -9.31
CA ILE A 21 15.92 8.97 -10.63
C ILE A 21 14.43 8.59 -10.61
N ARG A 22 13.87 8.25 -9.44
CA ARG A 22 12.46 7.90 -9.21
C ARG A 22 11.59 9.09 -8.83
N GLU A 23 12.13 10.30 -8.64
CA GLU A 23 11.31 11.48 -8.31
C GLU A 23 10.14 11.69 -9.27
N PRO A 24 10.26 11.45 -10.60
CA PRO A 24 9.11 11.51 -11.51
C PRO A 24 8.00 10.51 -11.15
N LEU A 25 8.35 9.32 -10.65
CA LEU A 25 7.37 8.31 -10.22
C LEU A 25 6.69 8.72 -8.92
N LEU A 26 7.44 9.30 -7.98
CA LEU A 26 6.91 9.83 -6.72
C LEU A 26 5.94 10.98 -7.00
N GLN A 27 6.30 11.88 -7.90
CA GLN A 27 5.45 12.99 -8.29
C GLN A 27 4.13 12.52 -8.92
N LYS A 28 4.17 11.54 -9.84
CA LYS A 28 2.97 10.91 -10.40
C LYS A 28 2.08 10.28 -9.32
N MET A 29 2.68 9.63 -8.31
CA MET A 29 1.92 9.05 -7.20
C MET A 29 1.28 10.13 -6.32
N ARG A 30 2.00 11.23 -6.04
CA ARG A 30 1.46 12.38 -5.30
C ARG A 30 0.26 12.97 -6.02
N GLU A 31 0.37 13.23 -7.32
CA GLU A 31 -0.73 13.75 -8.14
C GLU A 31 -1.94 12.82 -8.10
N LYS A 32 -1.71 11.51 -8.24
CA LYS A 32 -2.76 10.50 -8.11
C LYS A 32 -3.45 10.54 -6.74
N LEU A 33 -2.69 10.62 -5.64
CA LEU A 33 -3.23 10.62 -4.29
C LEU A 33 -3.94 11.92 -3.91
N ILE A 34 -3.52 13.06 -4.48
CA ILE A 34 -4.12 14.38 -4.22
C ILE A 34 -5.46 14.54 -4.95
N SER A 35 -5.63 13.89 -6.11
CA SER A 35 -6.90 13.90 -6.84
C SER A 35 -8.07 13.44 -5.95
N ASP A 36 -9.27 13.99 -6.17
CA ASP A 36 -10.46 13.60 -5.38
C ASP A 36 -10.79 12.12 -5.51
N GLU A 37 -10.66 11.57 -6.71
CA GLU A 37 -10.84 10.14 -6.95
C GLU A 37 -9.80 9.30 -6.16
N GLY A 38 -8.54 9.73 -6.19
CA GLY A 38 -7.45 9.09 -5.46
C GLY A 38 -7.66 9.13 -3.95
N ARG A 39 -8.06 10.29 -3.42
CA ARG A 39 -8.40 10.46 -1.99
C ARG A 39 -9.52 9.53 -1.56
N ARG A 40 -10.62 9.46 -2.33
CA ARG A 40 -11.74 8.55 -2.05
C ARG A 40 -11.29 7.09 -2.05
N LYS A 41 -10.55 6.66 -3.07
CA LYS A 41 -10.03 5.28 -3.16
C LYS A 41 -9.08 4.96 -2.00
N TYR A 42 -8.20 5.90 -1.65
CA TYR A 42 -7.25 5.74 -0.54
C TYR A 42 -7.97 5.61 0.80
N PHE A 43 -8.96 6.46 1.06
CA PHE A 43 -9.80 6.39 2.25
C PHE A 43 -10.50 5.03 2.37
N MET A 44 -11.12 4.53 1.29
CA MET A 44 -11.77 3.21 1.32
C MET A 44 -10.81 2.07 1.67
N ARG A 45 -9.55 2.12 1.21
CA ARG A 45 -8.54 1.11 1.55
C ARG A 45 -8.24 1.06 3.04
N GLN A 46 -8.22 2.20 3.72
CA GLN A 46 -7.98 2.26 5.17
C GLN A 46 -8.98 1.42 5.95
N TYR A 47 -10.23 1.36 5.51
CA TYR A 47 -11.27 0.57 6.17
C TYR A 47 -11.34 -0.88 5.69
N ILE A 48 -11.08 -1.12 4.40
CA ILE A 48 -11.28 -2.45 3.82
C ILE A 48 -10.07 -3.36 4.06
N ILE A 49 -8.86 -2.91 3.71
CA ILE A 49 -7.70 -3.80 3.59
C ILE A 49 -6.73 -3.70 4.75
N GLU A 50 -6.53 -2.50 5.32
CA GLU A 50 -5.61 -2.32 6.45
C GLU A 50 -6.00 -3.16 7.68
N PRO A 51 -7.29 -3.29 8.06
CA PRO A 51 -7.68 -4.15 9.18
C PRO A 51 -7.42 -5.64 8.91
N VAL A 52 -7.56 -6.08 7.65
CA VAL A 52 -7.28 -7.46 7.26
C VAL A 52 -5.78 -7.75 7.37
N PHE A 53 -4.92 -6.85 6.87
CA PHE A 53 -3.47 -6.99 7.03
C PHE A 53 -3.04 -6.94 8.51
N GLY A 54 -3.63 -6.03 9.30
CA GLY A 54 -3.40 -5.97 10.74
C GLY A 54 -3.79 -7.27 11.43
N HIS A 55 -4.97 -7.80 11.13
CA HIS A 55 -5.43 -9.08 11.67
C HIS A 55 -4.50 -10.23 11.29
N LEU A 56 -4.13 -10.37 10.02
CA LEU A 56 -3.24 -11.44 9.55
C LEU A 56 -1.87 -11.38 10.25
N LYS A 57 -1.29 -10.19 10.39
CA LYS A 57 0.07 -10.02 10.95
C LYS A 57 0.11 -10.10 12.48
N PHE A 58 -0.84 -9.47 13.16
CA PHE A 58 -0.80 -9.32 14.63
C PHE A 58 -1.67 -10.35 15.34
N ASN A 59 -2.89 -10.60 14.87
CA ASN A 59 -3.82 -11.49 15.57
C ASN A 59 -3.60 -12.96 15.18
N VAL A 60 -3.27 -13.22 13.92
CA VAL A 60 -2.98 -14.59 13.43
C VAL A 60 -1.48 -14.91 13.50
N GLY A 61 -0.61 -13.90 13.44
CA GLY A 61 0.84 -14.07 13.58
C GLY A 61 1.59 -14.33 12.26
N TYR A 62 0.96 -14.15 11.10
CA TYR A 62 1.63 -14.29 9.80
C TYR A 62 2.52 -13.08 9.49
N ARG A 63 3.72 -13.06 10.08
CA ARG A 63 4.71 -12.00 9.87
C ARG A 63 5.73 -12.30 8.78
N ASN A 64 6.03 -13.58 8.57
CA ASN A 64 7.01 -14.06 7.60
C ASN A 64 6.37 -15.12 6.72
N PHE A 65 6.83 -15.21 5.47
CA PHE A 65 6.50 -16.32 4.59
C PHE A 65 7.45 -17.49 4.85
N LEU A 66 6.92 -18.70 4.81
CA LEU A 66 7.67 -19.94 4.95
C LEU A 66 8.34 -20.33 3.63
N LEU A 67 7.68 -20.04 2.51
CA LEU A 67 8.17 -20.40 1.18
C LEU A 67 9.03 -19.28 0.56
N ARG A 68 9.93 -19.67 -0.34
CA ARG A 68 10.77 -18.75 -1.11
C ARG A 68 10.40 -18.78 -2.59
N GLY A 69 10.52 -17.64 -3.26
CA GLY A 69 10.15 -17.45 -4.66
C GLY A 69 8.71 -16.92 -4.82
N LEU A 70 8.54 -16.01 -5.77
CA LEU A 70 7.31 -15.23 -5.92
C LEU A 70 6.06 -16.10 -6.14
N GLU A 71 6.20 -17.18 -6.91
CA GLU A 71 5.11 -18.11 -7.20
C GLU A 71 4.61 -18.81 -5.91
N LYS A 72 5.54 -19.38 -5.13
CA LYS A 72 5.22 -20.10 -3.90
C LYS A 72 4.69 -19.17 -2.81
N VAL A 73 5.28 -17.99 -2.66
CA VAL A 73 4.81 -16.94 -1.73
C VAL A 73 3.39 -16.50 -2.08
N ARG A 74 3.05 -16.38 -3.38
CA ARG A 74 1.67 -16.08 -3.81
C ARG A 74 0.70 -17.20 -3.41
N ALA A 75 1.09 -18.47 -3.54
CA ALA A 75 0.25 -19.59 -3.11
C ALA A 75 0.02 -19.57 -1.59
N GLU A 76 1.07 -19.36 -0.80
CA GLU A 76 1.00 -19.22 0.65
C GLU A 76 0.06 -18.08 1.08
N PHE A 77 0.22 -16.90 0.47
CA PHE A 77 -0.64 -15.76 0.76
C PHE A 77 -2.12 -16.03 0.39
N LYS A 78 -2.38 -16.70 -0.74
CA LYS A 78 -3.75 -17.10 -1.12
C LYS A 78 -4.36 -18.03 -0.08
N LEU A 79 -3.59 -19.00 0.43
CA LEU A 79 -4.06 -19.93 1.45
C LEU A 79 -4.43 -19.19 2.76
N MET A 80 -3.61 -18.22 3.17
CA MET A 80 -3.91 -17.35 4.32
C MET A 80 -5.24 -16.59 4.13
N CYS A 81 -5.46 -16.01 2.94
CA CYS A 81 -6.70 -15.30 2.61
C CYS A 81 -7.93 -16.22 2.59
N ILE A 82 -7.79 -17.44 2.05
CA ILE A 82 -8.87 -18.44 2.07
C ILE A 82 -9.26 -18.77 3.51
N GLY A 83 -8.29 -19.06 4.38
CA GLY A 83 -8.54 -19.35 5.79
C GLY A 83 -9.25 -18.20 6.52
N TRP A 84 -8.84 -16.95 6.25
CA TRP A 84 -9.52 -15.77 6.79
C TRP A 84 -10.96 -15.63 6.31
N ASN A 85 -11.20 -15.80 5.02
CA ASN A 85 -12.53 -15.70 4.43
C ASN A 85 -13.47 -16.79 4.98
N LEU A 86 -12.99 -18.02 5.12
CA LEU A 86 -13.76 -19.11 5.75
C LEU A 86 -14.14 -18.77 7.20
N LYS A 87 -13.18 -18.26 8.00
CA LYS A 87 -13.45 -17.81 9.38
C LYS A 87 -14.52 -16.72 9.41
N LYS A 88 -14.51 -15.79 8.46
CA LYS A 88 -15.52 -14.73 8.33
C LYS A 88 -16.89 -15.29 7.94
N MET A 89 -16.97 -16.20 6.98
CA MET A 89 -18.23 -16.84 6.57
C MET A 89 -18.88 -17.61 7.72
N LEU A 90 -18.07 -18.38 8.46
CA LEU A 90 -18.52 -19.11 9.65
C LEU A 90 -19.07 -18.15 10.73
N LYS A 91 -18.36 -17.04 11.01
CA LYS A 91 -18.82 -16.03 11.96
C LYS A 91 -20.12 -15.34 11.53
N LEU A 92 -20.33 -15.15 10.24
CA LEU A 92 -21.54 -14.54 9.67
C LEU A 92 -22.71 -15.53 9.58
N GLY A 93 -22.51 -16.80 9.95
CA GLY A 93 -23.55 -17.82 9.89
C GLY A 93 -23.98 -18.17 8.46
N ILE A 94 -23.13 -17.88 7.46
CA ILE A 94 -23.42 -18.23 6.07
C ILE A 94 -23.35 -19.75 5.97
N ARG A 95 -24.51 -20.40 5.91
CA ARG A 95 -24.61 -21.80 5.54
C ARG A 95 -24.24 -21.90 4.08
N LEU A 96 -23.17 -22.64 3.79
CA LEU A 96 -22.92 -23.08 2.42
C LEU A 96 -24.16 -23.86 2.00
N ALA A 97 -24.79 -23.45 0.90
CA ALA A 97 -25.87 -24.23 0.31
C ALA A 97 -25.30 -25.61 0.01
N THR A 98 -25.72 -26.60 0.78
CA THR A 98 -25.46 -28.01 0.47
C THR A 98 -26.13 -28.30 -0.85
N VAL A 99 -25.32 -28.70 -1.84
CA VAL A 99 -25.78 -29.28 -3.10
C VAL A 99 -26.47 -30.61 -2.80
#